data_AF-A0A5C6WW41-F1
#
_entry.id   AF-A0A5C6WW41-F1
#
_cell.length_a   1.000
_cell.length_b   1.000
_cell.length_c   1.000
_cell.angle_alpha   90.00
_cell.angle_beta   90.00
_cell.angle_gamma   90.00
#
_symmetry.space_group_name_H-M   'P 1'
#
loop_
_entity.id
_entity.type
_entity.pdbx_description
1 polymer ?
#
loop_
_entity_poly.entity_id
_entity_poly.type
_entity_poly.pdbx_seq_one_letter_code
_entity_poly.pdbx_strand_id
1 'polypeptide(L)'
;VAAYKAIKERFPTLDHFMIGRGLIADPFLPSMIKNNTTEYPENRWAIFSEFHDTIYKQYDEYLSGPTPIKMKMLGFWEYFSQSTSNPQKTYKAIKKASNPVKYRQAVAQIINNEMKIAKG
;
A
#
# COMPACT_ATOMS: atom_id res chain seq x y z
N VAL A 1 -10.37 -8.54 5.83
CA VAL A 1 -11.47 -8.56 6.82
C VAL A 1 -12.10 -9.94 7.00
N ALA A 2 -12.51 -10.64 5.93
CA ALA A 2 -13.10 -11.98 6.03
C ALA A 2 -12.25 -12.99 6.83
N ALA A 3 -10.94 -13.05 6.58
CA ALA A 3 -10.04 -13.91 7.34
C ALA A 3 -10.02 -13.59 8.85
N TYR A 4 -10.05 -12.30 9.23
CA TYR A 4 -10.18 -11.90 10.63
C TYR A 4 -11.49 -12.39 11.24
N LYS A 5 -12.61 -12.22 10.53
CA LYS A 5 -13.94 -12.70 10.97
C LYS A 5 -13.94 -14.21 11.20
N ALA A 6 -13.41 -14.98 10.25
CA ALA A 6 -13.34 -16.43 10.34
C ALA A 6 -12.49 -16.91 11.54
N ILE A 7 -11.36 -16.25 11.83
CA ILE A 7 -10.54 -16.58 12.99
C ILE A 7 -11.25 -16.22 14.29
N LYS A 8 -11.91 -15.05 14.36
CA LYS A 8 -12.66 -14.60 15.54
C LYS A 8 -13.84 -15.51 15.85
N GLU A 9 -14.55 -15.97 14.83
CA GLU A 9 -15.66 -16.93 14.98
C GLU A 9 -15.15 -18.29 15.45
N ARG A 10 -14.03 -18.78 14.89
CA ARG A 10 -13.43 -20.07 15.28
C ARG A 10 -12.84 -20.05 16.69
N PHE A 11 -12.33 -18.90 17.15
CA PHE A 11 -11.67 -18.75 18.44
C PHE A 11 -12.21 -17.50 19.17
N PRO A 12 -13.41 -17.59 19.78
CA PRO A 12 -14.11 -16.43 20.35
C PRO A 12 -13.44 -15.81 21.58
N THR A 13 -12.50 -16.51 22.20
CA THR A 13 -11.72 -16.01 23.35
C THR A 13 -10.49 -15.20 22.95
N LEU A 14 -10.13 -15.15 21.65
CA LEU A 14 -9.04 -14.32 21.16
C LEU A 14 -9.45 -12.84 21.17
N ASP A 15 -8.69 -12.03 21.90
CA ASP A 15 -8.88 -10.59 22.06
C ASP A 15 -7.82 -9.75 21.32
N HIS A 16 -6.64 -10.33 21.02
CA HIS A 16 -5.54 -9.65 20.33
C HIS A 16 -5.13 -10.36 19.04
N PHE A 17 -4.81 -9.56 18.01
CA PHE A 17 -4.41 -10.04 16.69
C PHE A 17 -3.14 -9.32 16.23
N MET A 18 -2.16 -10.07 15.74
CA MET A 18 -1.01 -9.52 15.02
C MET A 18 -1.29 -9.53 13.52
N ILE A 19 -1.15 -8.39 12.86
CA ILE A 19 -1.25 -8.27 11.42
C ILE A 19 0.16 -8.10 10.85
N GLY A 20 0.64 -9.10 10.13
CA GLY A 20 1.94 -9.05 9.46
C GLY A 20 1.88 -8.28 8.14
N ARG A 21 2.45 -8.87 7.09
CA ARG A 21 2.55 -8.27 5.73
C ARG A 21 1.21 -7.85 5.11
N GLY A 22 0.09 -8.39 5.59
CA GLY A 22 -1.25 -7.94 5.18
C GLY A 22 -1.49 -6.46 5.43
N LEU A 23 -0.88 -5.88 6.48
CA LEU A 23 -0.94 -4.44 6.75
C LEU A 23 -0.19 -3.61 5.70
N ILE A 24 0.87 -4.19 5.13
CA ILE A 24 1.65 -3.53 4.07
C ILE A 24 0.84 -3.54 2.76
N ALA A 25 0.17 -4.65 2.44
CA ALA A 25 -0.67 -4.73 1.24
C ALA A 25 -1.90 -3.82 1.31
N ASP A 26 -2.46 -3.67 2.50
CA ASP A 26 -3.67 -2.90 2.73
C ASP A 26 -3.55 -2.06 4.02
N PRO A 27 -3.11 -0.79 3.91
CA PRO A 27 -2.97 0.09 5.07
C PRO A 27 -4.32 0.47 5.70
N PHE A 28 -5.45 0.20 5.03
CA PHE A 28 -6.79 0.47 5.55
C PHE A 28 -7.34 -0.70 6.37
N LEU A 29 -6.72 -1.87 6.29
CA LEU A 29 -7.18 -3.09 6.93
C LEU A 29 -7.48 -2.94 8.43
N PRO A 30 -6.66 -2.26 9.26
CA PRO A 30 -6.99 -2.06 10.67
C PRO A 30 -8.28 -1.27 10.90
N SER A 31 -8.49 -0.20 10.12
CA SER A 31 -9.70 0.61 10.19
C SER A 31 -10.93 -0.19 9.76
N MET A 32 -10.82 -0.91 8.64
CA MET A 32 -11.89 -1.78 8.14
C MET A 32 -12.25 -2.90 9.12
N ILE A 33 -11.25 -3.52 9.78
CA ILE A 33 -11.48 -4.51 10.83
C ILE A 33 -12.23 -3.89 12.02
N LYS A 34 -11.80 -2.73 12.51
CA LYS A 34 -12.43 -2.03 13.64
C LYS A 34 -13.88 -1.63 13.34
N ASN A 35 -14.13 -1.14 12.13
CA ASN A 35 -15.43 -0.66 11.69
C ASN A 35 -16.32 -1.76 11.10
N ASN A 36 -15.86 -3.02 11.11
CA ASN A 36 -16.58 -4.17 10.56
C ASN A 36 -17.03 -4.01 9.09
N THR A 37 -16.29 -3.24 8.30
CA THR A 37 -16.60 -2.95 6.89
C THR A 37 -15.56 -3.57 5.97
N THR A 38 -15.92 -3.76 4.70
CA THR A 38 -14.98 -4.08 3.61
C THR A 38 -14.85 -2.93 2.62
N GLU A 39 -15.53 -1.82 2.87
CA GLU A 39 -15.53 -0.64 2.02
C GLU A 39 -14.30 0.20 2.33
N TYR A 40 -13.64 0.64 1.26
CA TYR A 40 -12.55 1.59 1.38
C TYR A 40 -13.10 3.01 1.50
N PRO A 41 -12.39 3.92 2.17
CA PRO A 41 -12.72 5.35 2.15
C PRO A 41 -12.79 5.88 0.71
N GLU A 42 -13.70 6.81 0.42
CA GLU A 42 -13.81 7.44 -0.91
C GLU A 42 -12.48 8.09 -1.34
N ASN A 43 -11.79 8.72 -0.39
CA ASN A 43 -10.48 9.35 -0.60
C ASN A 43 -9.30 8.39 -0.38
N ARG A 44 -9.49 7.05 -0.47
CA ARG A 44 -8.45 6.05 -0.21
C ARG A 44 -7.12 6.34 -0.92
N TRP A 45 -7.16 6.80 -2.17
CA TRP A 45 -5.93 7.03 -2.94
C TRP A 45 -5.18 8.30 -2.51
N ALA A 46 -5.89 9.29 -1.95
CA ALA A 46 -5.25 10.44 -1.33
C ALA A 46 -4.54 10.02 -0.03
N ILE A 47 -5.24 9.27 0.83
CA ILE A 47 -4.66 8.72 2.08
C ILE A 47 -3.46 7.81 1.77
N PHE A 48 -3.58 6.94 0.75
CA PHE A 48 -2.48 6.09 0.32
C PHE A 48 -1.29 6.90 -0.19
N SER A 49 -1.50 8.01 -0.90
CA SER A 49 -0.43 8.89 -1.35
C SER A 49 0.36 9.46 -0.17
N GLU A 50 -0.33 10.00 0.83
CA GLU A 50 0.30 10.56 2.03
C GLU A 50 1.07 9.48 2.82
N PHE A 51 0.48 8.29 2.96
CA PHE A 51 1.13 7.14 3.59
C PHE A 51 2.39 6.71 2.84
N HIS A 52 2.31 6.60 1.52
CA HIS A 52 3.43 6.26 0.65
C HIS A 52 4.55 7.31 0.75
N ASP A 53 4.22 8.60 0.67
CA ASP A 53 5.19 9.69 0.76
C ASP A 53 5.89 9.72 2.12
N THR A 54 5.15 9.41 3.19
CA THR A 54 5.72 9.29 4.55
C THR A 54 6.76 8.17 4.62
N ILE A 55 6.42 6.98 4.12
CA ILE A 55 7.35 5.83 4.05
C ILE A 55 8.57 6.19 3.20
N TYR A 56 8.34 6.75 2.02
CA TYR A 56 9.41 7.13 1.11
C TYR A 56 10.38 8.10 1.78
N LYS A 57 9.87 9.19 2.36
CA LYS A 57 10.68 10.21 3.04
C LYS A 57 11.49 9.63 4.20
N GLN A 58 10.85 8.86 5.07
CA GLN A 58 11.54 8.26 6.22
C GLN A 58 12.65 7.31 5.79
N TYR A 59 12.45 6.51 4.74
CA TYR A 59 13.51 5.66 4.21
C TYR A 59 14.58 6.45 3.45
N ASP A 60 14.25 7.53 2.76
CA ASP A 60 15.24 8.38 2.08
C ASP A 60 16.18 9.06 3.09
N GLU A 61 15.62 9.55 4.20
CA GLU A 61 16.36 10.15 5.30
C GLU A 61 17.19 9.11 6.07
N TYR A 62 16.63 7.91 6.31
CA TYR A 62 17.30 6.85 7.06
C TYR A 62 18.37 6.11 6.25
N LEU A 63 18.12 5.86 4.96
CA LEU A 63 19.03 5.13 4.08
C LEU A 63 20.13 6.08 3.56
N SER A 64 20.93 6.64 4.47
CA SER A 64 22.18 7.30 4.10
C SER A 64 23.21 6.25 3.67
N GLY A 65 23.64 6.26 2.40
CA GLY A 65 24.62 5.31 1.85
C GLY A 65 24.21 4.74 0.49
N PRO A 66 24.96 3.79 -0.08
CA PRO A 66 24.78 3.31 -1.45
C PRO A 66 23.53 2.47 -1.69
N THR A 67 22.64 2.31 -0.70
CA THR A 67 21.37 1.57 -0.89
C THR A 67 20.40 2.43 -1.71
N PRO A 68 20.01 2.00 -2.93
CA PRO A 68 19.05 2.77 -3.70
C PRO A 68 17.69 2.66 -3.01
N ILE A 69 17.14 3.77 -2.50
CA ILE A 69 15.76 3.85 -1.97
C ILE A 69 14.74 3.13 -2.85
N LYS A 70 14.96 3.16 -4.18
CA LYS A 70 14.20 2.41 -5.18
C LYS A 70 14.04 0.94 -4.80
N MET A 71 15.10 0.24 -4.41
CA MET A 71 15.06 -1.20 -4.10
C MET A 71 14.19 -1.47 -2.88
N LYS A 72 14.30 -0.62 -1.86
CA LYS A 72 13.46 -0.70 -0.66
C LYS A 72 11.99 -0.51 -1.02
N MET A 73 11.70 0.53 -1.80
CA MET A 73 10.34 0.81 -2.25
C MET A 73 9.80 -0.23 -3.22
N LEU A 74 10.64 -0.85 -4.05
CA LEU A 74 10.22 -1.91 -4.96
C LEU A 74 9.65 -3.11 -4.18
N GLY A 75 10.25 -3.47 -3.05
CA GLY A 75 9.71 -4.50 -2.15
C GLY A 75 8.34 -4.15 -1.57
N PHE A 76 8.11 -2.87 -1.21
CA PHE A 76 6.76 -2.41 -0.83
C PHE A 76 5.77 -2.51 -1.99
N TRP A 77 6.22 -2.15 -3.20
CA TRP A 77 5.40 -2.19 -4.40
C TRP A 77 4.99 -3.61 -4.84
N GLU A 78 5.64 -4.68 -4.36
CA GLU A 78 5.14 -6.05 -4.54
C GLU A 78 3.75 -6.25 -3.89
N TYR A 79 3.51 -5.54 -2.78
CA TYR A 79 2.27 -5.56 -2.04
C TYR A 79 1.33 -4.45 -2.51
N PHE A 80 1.81 -3.20 -2.59
CA PHE A 80 0.97 -2.06 -3.00
C PHE A 80 0.37 -2.25 -4.40
N SER A 81 1.09 -2.89 -5.33
CA SER A 81 0.55 -3.11 -6.66
C SER A 81 -0.68 -4.01 -6.65
N GLN A 82 -0.82 -4.94 -5.70
CA GLN A 82 -1.99 -5.83 -5.63
C GLN A 82 -3.29 -5.07 -5.35
N SER A 83 -3.19 -3.85 -4.81
CA SER A 83 -4.31 -2.99 -4.47
C SER A 83 -4.71 -2.03 -5.60
N THR A 84 -3.99 -2.04 -6.73
CA THR A 84 -4.35 -1.23 -7.92
C THR A 84 -5.25 -1.99 -8.89
N SER A 85 -5.91 -1.26 -9.78
CA SER A 85 -6.73 -1.82 -10.87
C SER A 85 -5.96 -2.74 -11.83
N ASN A 86 -4.64 -2.58 -11.96
CA ASN A 86 -3.78 -3.41 -12.81
C ASN A 86 -2.40 -3.66 -12.16
N PRO A 87 -2.30 -4.68 -11.28
CA PRO A 87 -1.10 -4.94 -10.50
C PRO A 87 0.17 -5.14 -11.33
N GLN A 88 0.06 -5.90 -12.43
CA GLN A 88 1.21 -6.21 -13.28
C GLN A 88 1.77 -4.97 -13.97
N LYS A 89 0.90 -4.10 -14.50
CA LYS A 89 1.30 -2.84 -15.14
C LYS A 89 1.92 -1.89 -14.12
N THR A 90 1.31 -1.74 -12.96
CA THR A 90 1.80 -0.92 -11.83
C THR A 90 3.21 -1.36 -11.42
N TYR A 91 3.40 -2.64 -11.10
CA TYR A 91 4.68 -3.15 -10.65
C TYR A 91 5.77 -3.01 -11.72
N LYS A 92 5.45 -3.28 -12.98
CA LYS A 92 6.37 -3.10 -14.11
C LYS A 92 6.80 -1.64 -14.29
N ALA A 93 5.90 -0.68 -14.11
CA ALA A 93 6.22 0.75 -14.19
C ALA A 93 7.23 1.16 -13.11
N ILE A 94 7.01 0.75 -11.86
CA ILE A 94 7.92 1.01 -10.74
C ILE A 94 9.28 0.35 -10.96
N LYS A 95 9.31 -0.92 -11.40
CA LYS A 95 10.56 -1.64 -11.70
C LYS A 95 11.40 -0.91 -12.76
N LYS A 96 10.76 -0.37 -13.80
CA LYS A 96 11.41 0.36 -14.91
C LYS A 96 11.90 1.78 -14.55
N ALA A 97 11.40 2.39 -13.48
CA ALA A 97 11.84 3.71 -13.06
C ALA A 97 13.31 3.69 -12.61
N SER A 98 14.22 4.24 -13.41
CA SER A 98 15.68 4.04 -13.23
C SER A 98 16.34 5.00 -12.24
N ASN A 99 15.63 6.04 -11.78
CA ASN A 99 16.14 7.04 -10.85
C ASN A 99 14.99 7.61 -9.99
N PRO A 100 15.28 8.36 -8.91
CA PRO A 100 14.26 8.91 -8.02
C PRO A 100 13.22 9.80 -8.72
N VAL A 101 13.62 10.58 -9.72
CA VAL A 101 12.71 11.45 -10.49
C VAL A 101 11.70 10.61 -11.27
N LYS A 102 12.17 9.64 -12.06
CA LYS A 102 11.32 8.71 -12.81
C LYS A 102 10.43 7.88 -11.89
N TYR A 103 10.92 7.54 -10.70
CA TYR A 103 10.16 6.81 -9.69
C TYR A 103 8.97 7.64 -9.20
N ARG A 104 9.20 8.88 -8.75
CA ARG A 104 8.13 9.78 -8.29
C ARG A 104 7.11 10.04 -9.40
N GLN A 105 7.56 10.22 -10.65
CA GLN A 105 6.66 10.34 -11.79
C GLN A 105 5.79 9.10 -12.01
N ALA A 106 6.37 7.90 -11.93
CA ALA A 106 5.62 6.65 -12.07
C ALA A 106 4.57 6.50 -10.94
N VAL A 107 4.95 6.77 -9.69
CA VAL A 107 4.02 6.76 -8.54
C VAL A 107 2.87 7.73 -8.76
N ALA A 108 3.16 8.99 -9.11
CA ALA A 108 2.14 10.00 -9.36
C ALA A 108 1.18 9.59 -10.48
N GLN A 109 1.69 9.00 -11.57
CA GLN A 109 0.86 8.48 -12.66
C GLN A 109 -0.05 7.34 -12.21
N ILE A 110 0.47 6.40 -11.41
CA ILE A 110 -0.31 5.29 -10.85
C ILE A 110 -1.45 5.84 -9.99
N ILE A 111 -1.13 6.69 -9.01
CA ILE A 111 -2.13 7.23 -8.07
C ILE A 111 -3.18 8.05 -8.82
N ASN A 112 -2.78 8.91 -9.76
CA ASN A 112 -3.72 9.69 -10.56
C ASN A 112 -4.63 8.80 -11.42
N ASN A 113 -4.12 7.70 -11.97
CA ASN A 113 -4.93 6.74 -12.73
C ASN A 113 -5.97 6.08 -11.82
N GLU A 114 -5.57 5.62 -10.65
CA GLU A 114 -6.48 4.98 -9.71
C GLU A 114 -7.52 5.95 -9.14
N MET A 115 -7.16 7.21 -8.90
CA MET A 115 -8.11 8.27 -8.53
C MET A 115 -9.14 8.55 -9.63
N LYS A 116 -8.75 8.47 -10.91
CA LYS A 116 -9.70 8.63 -12.03
C LYS A 116 -10.66 7.45 -12.11
N ILE A 117 -10.15 6.23 -11.96
CA ILE A 117 -10.97 5.01 -11.94
C ILE A 117 -11.96 5.03 -10.79
N ALA A 118 -11.55 5.50 -9.60
CA ALA A 118 -12.46 5.57 -8.45
C ALA A 118 -13.58 6.62 -8.58
N LYS A 119 -13.45 7.57 -9.52
CA LYS A 119 -14.44 8.65 -9.76
C LYS A 119 -15.39 8.37 -10.92
N GLY A 120 -15.08 7.38 -11.77
CA GLY A 120 -15.86 7.02 -12.96
C GLY A 120 -16.55 5.69 -12.78
#